data_AF-A0A2U8QR12-F1
#
_entry.id   AF-A0A2U8QR12-F1
#
_cell.length_a   1.000
_cell.length_b   1.000
_cell.length_c   1.000
_cell.angle_alpha   90.00
_cell.angle_beta   90.00
_cell.angle_gamma   90.00
#
_symmetry.space_group_name_H-M   'P 1'
#
loop_
_entity.id
_entity.type
_entity.pdbx_description
1 polymer ?
#
loop_
_entity_poly.entity_id
_entity_poly.type
_entity_poly.pdbx_seq_one_letter_code
_entity_poly.pdbx_strand_id
1 'polypeptide(L)'
;MKDRSSLSGTLGLSQHEIALLLGISRSQWSMFVSGKRNLPLTAKKKLMAILIYLQQLKEKDIFNTKKLLQTDQRKNGELVLQRKLERLRYEQLLLEKKIAVSEQKRAKNLAALHVIRFLEMQKKDPASLLKNIRDKVERNLATENIRRLDRLRLRLEAVITLQNIIQGKM
;
A
#
# COMPACT_ATOMS: atom_id res chain seq x y z
N MET A 1 -17.99 -20.23 37.87
CA MET A 1 -16.78 -19.76 37.15
C MET A 1 -15.58 -20.35 37.87
N LYS A 2 -14.77 -21.20 37.22
CA LYS A 2 -13.66 -21.91 37.90
C LYS A 2 -12.47 -22.04 36.95
N ASP A 3 -11.40 -21.34 37.31
CA ASP A 3 -10.03 -21.27 36.76
C ASP A 3 -9.59 -22.41 35.84
N ARG A 4 -9.94 -22.36 34.55
CA ARG A 4 -9.45 -23.32 33.53
C ARG A 4 -8.43 -22.73 32.54
N SER A 5 -7.88 -21.55 32.81
CA SER A 5 -7.10 -20.76 31.83
C SER A 5 -5.65 -20.44 32.20
N SER A 6 -5.05 -21.03 33.25
CA SER A 6 -3.68 -20.65 33.65
C SER A 6 -2.60 -21.23 32.73
N LEU A 7 -2.59 -22.55 32.50
CA LEU A 7 -1.52 -23.23 31.75
C LEU A 7 -1.50 -22.93 30.24
N SER A 8 -2.66 -22.82 29.60
CA SER A 8 -2.73 -22.39 28.19
C SER A 8 -2.34 -20.93 28.03
N GLY A 9 -2.67 -20.09 29.03
CA GLY A 9 -2.24 -18.70 29.08
C GLY A 9 -0.72 -18.57 29.23
N THR A 10 -0.10 -19.41 30.07
CA THR A 10 1.36 -19.44 30.26
C THR A 10 2.10 -19.93 29.03
N LEU A 11 1.58 -20.96 28.34
CA LEU A 11 2.24 -21.55 27.17
C LEU A 11 1.96 -20.77 25.87
N GLY A 12 0.88 -19.98 25.82
CA GLY A 12 0.48 -19.25 24.60
C GLY A 12 -0.01 -20.15 23.46
N LEU A 13 -0.35 -21.41 23.75
CA LEU A 13 -0.75 -22.43 22.79
C LEU A 13 -2.18 -22.92 23.09
N SER A 14 -2.91 -23.32 22.05
CA SER A 14 -4.21 -23.98 22.20
C SER A 14 -4.08 -25.37 22.81
N GLN A 15 -5.18 -25.89 23.36
CA GLN A 15 -5.20 -27.25 23.94
C GLN A 15 -4.81 -28.34 22.95
N HIS A 16 -5.13 -28.16 21.67
CA HIS A 16 -4.80 -29.11 20.62
C HIS A 16 -3.30 -29.10 20.32
N GLU A 17 -2.72 -27.92 20.19
CA GLU A 17 -1.27 -27.73 19.95
C GLU A 17 -0.43 -28.25 21.11
N ILE A 18 -0.86 -28.01 22.36
CA ILE A 18 -0.15 -28.53 23.54
C ILE A 18 -0.19 -30.06 23.57
N ALA A 19 -1.35 -30.66 23.26
CA ALA A 19 -1.48 -32.11 23.21
C ALA A 19 -0.56 -32.72 22.14
N LEU A 20 -0.53 -32.12 20.95
CA LEU A 20 0.37 -32.52 19.86
C LEU A 20 1.84 -32.38 20.27
N LEU A 21 2.22 -31.25 20.86
CA LEU A 21 3.58 -30.98 21.33
C LEU A 21 4.03 -32.01 22.37
N LEU A 22 3.15 -32.42 23.28
CA LEU A 22 3.44 -33.38 24.34
C LEU A 22 3.31 -34.85 23.88
N GLY A 23 2.85 -35.11 22.66
CA GLY A 23 2.65 -36.46 22.13
C GLY A 23 1.49 -37.20 22.81
N ILE A 24 0.43 -36.49 23.20
CA ILE A 24 -0.75 -37.01 23.89
C ILE A 24 -2.03 -36.62 23.15
N SER A 25 -3.17 -37.21 23.51
CA SER A 25 -4.45 -36.79 22.95
C SER A 25 -4.97 -35.51 23.60
N ARG A 26 -5.79 -34.73 22.87
CA ARG A 26 -6.48 -33.54 23.41
C ARG A 26 -7.30 -33.87 24.66
N SER A 27 -7.93 -35.04 24.68
CA SER A 27 -8.71 -35.51 25.83
C SER A 27 -7.82 -35.75 27.05
N GLN A 28 -6.65 -36.37 26.88
CA GLN A 28 -5.67 -36.55 27.96
C GLN A 28 -5.18 -35.22 28.52
N TRP A 29 -4.92 -34.23 27.66
CA TRP A 29 -4.59 -32.87 28.10
C TRP A 29 -5.73 -32.23 28.89
N SER A 30 -6.97 -32.31 28.39
CA SER A 30 -8.14 -31.74 29.08
C SER A 30 -8.39 -32.40 30.45
N MET A 31 -8.18 -33.72 30.56
CA MET A 31 -8.30 -34.44 31.82
C MET A 31 -7.20 -34.05 32.80
N PHE A 32 -5.98 -33.83 32.32
CA PHE A 32 -4.86 -33.35 33.12
C PHE A 32 -5.11 -31.94 33.66
N VAL A 33 -5.48 -30.99 32.80
CA VAL A 33 -5.80 -29.62 33.22
C VAL A 33 -6.97 -29.58 34.21
N SER A 34 -7.91 -30.52 34.09
CA SER A 34 -9.05 -30.65 35.03
C SER A 34 -8.72 -31.44 36.30
N GLY A 35 -7.47 -31.88 36.50
CA GLY A 35 -7.03 -32.68 37.65
C GLY A 35 -7.55 -34.12 37.68
N LYS A 36 -8.21 -34.58 36.62
CA LYS A 36 -8.86 -35.91 36.55
C LYS A 36 -7.91 -37.04 36.20
N ARG A 37 -6.74 -36.73 35.64
CA ARG A 37 -5.76 -37.74 35.20
C ARG A 37 -4.35 -37.17 35.16
N ASN A 38 -3.36 -37.98 35.52
CA ASN A 38 -1.95 -37.62 35.33
C ASN A 38 -1.49 -37.80 33.88
N LEU A 39 -0.53 -36.96 33.47
CA LEU A 39 0.15 -37.13 32.19
C LEU A 39 1.13 -38.31 32.22
N PRO A 40 1.38 -38.95 31.06
CA PRO A 40 2.51 -39.87 30.90
C PRO A 40 3.83 -39.21 31.33
N LEU A 41 4.75 -40.01 31.86
CA LEU A 41 6.03 -39.52 32.39
C LEU A 41 6.83 -38.72 31.34
N THR A 42 6.82 -39.17 30.09
CA THR A 42 7.49 -38.51 28.95
C THR A 42 6.89 -37.12 28.67
N ALA A 43 5.57 -37.02 28.59
CA ALA A 43 4.85 -35.76 28.41
C ALA A 43 5.07 -34.81 29.60
N LYS A 44 5.09 -35.34 30.83
CA LYS A 44 5.34 -34.55 32.05
C LYS A 44 6.75 -33.98 32.08
N LYS A 45 7.77 -34.77 31.72
CA LYS A 45 9.16 -34.30 31.60
C LYS A 45 9.28 -33.18 30.57
N LYS A 46 8.67 -33.34 29.39
CA LYS A 46 8.69 -32.34 28.32
C LYS A 46 7.99 -31.04 28.74
N LEU A 47 6.82 -31.15 29.38
CA LEU A 47 6.10 -29.99 29.91
C LEU A 47 6.92 -29.24 30.97
N MET A 48 7.55 -29.96 31.90
CA MET A 48 8.40 -29.32 32.92
C MET A 48 9.59 -28.59 32.29
N ALA A 49 10.25 -29.19 31.30
CA ALA A 49 11.36 -28.53 30.60
C ALA A 49 10.92 -27.21 29.94
N ILE A 50 9.75 -27.19 29.29
CA ILE A 50 9.19 -25.98 28.67
C ILE A 50 8.86 -24.93 29.74
N LEU A 51 8.22 -25.32 30.84
CA LEU A 51 7.87 -24.38 31.91
C LEU A 51 9.11 -23.79 32.60
N ILE A 52 10.15 -24.60 32.82
CA ILE A 52 11.44 -24.13 33.36
C ILE A 52 12.07 -23.13 32.39
N TYR A 53 12.10 -23.43 31.09
CA TYR A 53 12.63 -22.50 30.09
C TYR A 53 11.84 -21.17 30.09
N LEU A 54 10.51 -21.23 30.13
CA LEU A 54 9.66 -20.03 30.16
C LEU A 54 9.84 -19.22 31.45
N GLN A 55 10.09 -19.87 32.59
CA GLN A 55 10.41 -19.18 33.86
C GLN A 55 11.82 -18.58 33.86
N GLN A 56 12.75 -19.17 33.12
CA GLN A 56 14.13 -18.70 33.00
C GLN A 56 14.31 -17.61 31.95
N LEU A 57 13.31 -17.36 31.10
CA LEU A 57 13.30 -16.24 30.16
C LEU A 57 13.47 -14.94 30.93
N LYS A 58 14.60 -14.27 30.72
CA LYS A 58 14.84 -12.94 31.28
C LYS A 58 14.14 -11.91 30.40
N GLU A 59 13.83 -10.74 30.98
CA GLU A 59 13.28 -9.61 30.22
C GLU A 59 14.12 -9.27 28.97
N LYS A 60 15.44 -9.47 29.06
CA LYS A 60 16.39 -9.28 27.95
C LYS A 60 16.15 -10.22 26.77
N ASP A 61 15.75 -11.47 27.02
CA ASP A 61 15.50 -12.46 25.96
C ASP A 61 14.17 -12.19 25.24
N ILE A 62 13.16 -11.77 26.01
CA ILE A 62 11.86 -11.32 25.49
C ILE A 62 12.04 -10.03 24.67
N PHE A 63 12.85 -9.10 25.16
CA PHE A 63 13.19 -7.85 24.46
C PHE A 63 13.91 -8.12 23.14
N ASN A 64 14.89 -9.04 23.13
CA ASN A 64 15.62 -9.40 21.91
C ASN A 64 14.70 -10.03 20.86
N THR A 65 13.78 -10.92 21.27
CA THR A 65 12.81 -11.54 20.37
C THR A 65 11.86 -10.50 19.77
N LYS A 66 11.33 -9.58 20.60
CA LYS A 66 10.49 -8.47 20.12
C LYS A 66 11.27 -7.52 19.19
N LYS A 67 12.53 -7.22 19.52
CA LYS A 67 13.39 -6.36 18.70
C LYS A 67 13.64 -6.97 17.32
N LEU A 68 13.88 -8.29 17.26
CA LEU A 68 14.07 -9.03 16.01
C LEU A 68 12.82 -8.95 15.11
N LEU A 69 11.64 -9.22 15.68
CA LEU A 69 10.35 -9.11 14.98
C LEU A 69 10.09 -7.68 14.49
N GLN A 70 10.40 -6.67 15.31
CA GLN A 70 10.26 -5.26 14.90
C GLN A 70 11.23 -4.90 13.77
N THR A 71 12.46 -5.40 13.78
CA THR A 71 13.39 -5.16 12.67
C THR A 71 12.93 -5.80 11.36
N ASP A 72 12.39 -7.02 11.40
CA ASP A 72 11.86 -7.66 10.18
C ASP A 72 10.59 -6.97 9.67
N GLN A 73 9.70 -6.55 10.57
CA GLN A 73 8.53 -5.75 10.21
C GLN A 73 8.91 -4.39 9.61
N ARG A 74 9.93 -3.72 10.16
CA ARG A 74 10.45 -2.45 9.62
C ARG A 74 11.04 -2.63 8.23
N LYS A 75 11.89 -3.65 8.03
CA LYS A 75 12.48 -3.95 6.72
C LYS A 75 11.41 -4.25 5.66
N ASN A 76 10.40 -5.05 6.01
CA ASN A 76 9.28 -5.33 5.11
C ASN A 76 8.44 -4.08 4.83
N GLY A 77 8.21 -3.23 5.83
CA GLY A 77 7.53 -1.94 5.68
C GLY A 77 8.28 -0.99 4.75
N GLU A 78 9.60 -0.86 4.91
CA GLU A 78 10.47 -0.03 4.06
C GLU A 78 10.44 -0.48 2.60
N LEU A 79 10.51 -1.79 2.34
CA LEU A 79 10.42 -2.35 0.99
C LEU A 79 9.06 -2.04 0.33
N VAL A 80 7.97 -2.13 1.09
CA VAL A 80 6.62 -1.77 0.59
C VAL A 80 6.55 -0.28 0.25
N LEU A 81 7.10 0.59 1.10
CA LEU A 81 7.14 2.03 0.87
C LEU A 81 7.99 2.38 -0.35
N GLN A 82 9.16 1.76 -0.53
CA GLN A 82 10.01 1.95 -1.70
C GLN A 82 9.28 1.60 -3.00
N ARG A 83 8.64 0.43 -3.07
CA ARG A 83 7.85 0.01 -4.24
C ARG A 83 6.70 0.98 -4.53
N LYS A 84 6.03 1.47 -3.49
CA LYS A 84 4.95 2.46 -3.65
C LYS A 84 5.49 3.78 -4.22
N LEU A 85 6.65 4.21 -3.75
CA LEU A 85 7.30 5.44 -4.19
C LEU A 85 7.76 5.33 -5.66
N GLU A 86 8.33 4.19 -6.06
CA GLU A 86 8.66 3.91 -7.47
C GLU A 86 7.44 3.97 -8.38
N ARG A 87 6.32 3.35 -7.95
CA ARG A 87 5.06 3.39 -8.70
C ARG A 87 4.53 4.82 -8.86
N LEU A 88 4.60 5.63 -7.80
CA LEU A 88 4.17 7.03 -7.84
C LEU A 88 5.08 7.87 -8.73
N ARG A 89 6.40 7.64 -8.74
CA ARG A 89 7.34 8.31 -9.65
C ARG A 89 7.03 7.99 -11.12
N TYR A 90 6.75 6.73 -11.40
CA TYR A 90 6.34 6.31 -12.74
C TYR A 90 5.02 6.96 -13.16
N GLU A 91 4.03 7.01 -12.27
CA GLU A 91 2.75 7.67 -12.52
C GLU A 91 2.91 9.16 -12.78
N GLN A 92 3.75 9.85 -11.99
CA GLN A 92 4.09 11.26 -12.19
C GLN A 92 4.63 11.49 -13.61
N LEU A 93 5.64 10.72 -14.03
CA LEU A 93 6.24 10.85 -15.35
C LEU A 93 5.22 10.67 -16.49
N LEU A 94 4.31 9.69 -16.35
CA LEU A 94 3.25 9.46 -17.33
C LEU A 94 2.26 10.62 -17.39
N LEU A 95 1.89 11.20 -16.25
CA LEU A 95 0.98 12.33 -16.18
C LEU A 95 1.60 13.59 -16.77
N GLU A 96 2.86 13.88 -16.45
CA GLU A 96 3.62 15.00 -17.01
C GLU A 96 3.69 14.90 -18.53
N LYS A 97 4.03 13.73 -19.08
CA LYS A 97 4.03 13.51 -20.54
C LYS A 97 2.66 13.74 -21.16
N LYS A 98 1.59 13.27 -20.53
CA LYS A 98 0.21 13.46 -21.03
C LYS A 98 -0.21 14.93 -21.01
N ILE A 99 0.16 15.65 -19.95
CA ILE A 99 -0.08 17.08 -19.81
C ILE A 99 0.67 17.83 -20.91
N ALA A 100 1.97 17.58 -21.09
CA ALA A 100 2.79 18.24 -22.09
C ALA A 100 2.24 18.04 -23.52
N VAL A 101 1.81 16.82 -23.87
CA VAL A 101 1.19 16.55 -25.18
C VAL A 101 -0.12 17.31 -25.36
N SER A 102 -0.98 17.35 -24.34
CA SER A 102 -2.27 18.06 -24.41
C SER A 102 -2.06 19.57 -24.51
N GLU A 103 -1.13 20.13 -23.73
CA GLU A 103 -0.75 21.54 -23.78
C GLU A 103 -0.16 21.93 -25.15
N GLN A 104 0.74 21.11 -25.70
CA GLN A 104 1.32 21.37 -27.02
C GLN A 104 0.25 21.38 -28.11
N LYS A 105 -0.69 20.44 -28.09
CA LYS A 105 -1.81 20.40 -29.04
C LYS A 105 -2.71 21.63 -28.89
N ARG A 106 -3.02 22.01 -27.64
CA ARG A 106 -3.83 23.20 -27.36
C ARG A 106 -3.13 24.47 -27.85
N ALA A 107 -1.84 24.62 -27.58
CA ALA A 107 -1.04 25.76 -28.06
C ALA A 107 -1.03 25.85 -29.59
N LYS A 108 -0.86 24.72 -30.30
CA LYS A 108 -0.95 24.67 -31.77
C LYS A 108 -2.32 25.12 -32.29
N ASN A 109 -3.39 24.67 -31.65
CA ASN A 109 -4.75 25.05 -32.04
C ASN A 109 -5.03 26.54 -31.77
N LEU A 110 -4.57 27.08 -30.64
CA LEU A 110 -4.68 28.51 -30.35
C LEU A 110 -3.89 29.36 -31.35
N ALA A 111 -2.65 28.95 -31.68
CA ALA A 111 -1.86 29.61 -32.71
C ALA A 111 -2.57 29.59 -34.07
N ALA A 112 -3.21 28.48 -34.43
CA ALA A 112 -4.01 28.39 -35.66
C ALA A 112 -5.19 29.38 -35.65
N LEU A 113 -5.89 29.56 -34.53
CA LEU A 113 -6.94 30.58 -34.42
C LEU A 113 -6.40 32.01 -34.60
N HIS A 114 -5.21 32.31 -34.06
CA HIS A 114 -4.56 33.61 -34.26
C HIS A 114 -4.23 33.85 -35.74
N VAL A 115 -3.71 32.84 -36.44
CA VAL A 115 -3.42 32.92 -37.88
C VAL A 115 -4.71 33.16 -38.67
N ILE A 116 -5.77 32.39 -38.41
CA ILE A 116 -7.07 32.57 -39.09
C ILE A 116 -7.58 34.00 -38.90
N ARG A 117 -7.55 34.52 -37.67
CA ARG A 117 -7.98 35.89 -37.37
C ARG A 117 -7.18 36.94 -38.14
N PHE A 118 -5.87 36.75 -38.28
CA PHE A 118 -5.02 37.65 -39.06
C PHE A 118 -5.35 37.60 -40.56
N LEU A 119 -5.57 36.42 -41.12
CA LEU A 119 -5.94 36.25 -42.53
C LEU A 119 -7.33 36.84 -42.84
N GLU A 120 -8.28 36.70 -41.92
CA GLU A 120 -9.60 37.34 -42.02
C GLU A 120 -9.51 38.87 -42.08
N MET A 121 -8.58 39.47 -41.34
CA MET A 121 -8.33 40.92 -41.39
C MET A 121 -7.77 41.36 -42.74
N GLN A 122 -6.96 40.52 -43.40
CA GLN A 122 -6.39 40.85 -44.71
C GLN A 122 -7.39 40.71 -45.87
N LYS A 123 -8.49 39.97 -45.70
CA LYS A 123 -9.52 39.68 -46.73
C LYS A 123 -8.96 39.13 -48.06
N LYS A 124 -7.76 38.53 -48.05
CA LYS A 124 -7.10 37.98 -49.24
C LYS A 124 -7.51 36.54 -49.54
N ASP A 125 -7.88 35.79 -48.51
CA ASP A 125 -8.19 34.37 -48.62
C ASP A 125 -9.71 34.10 -48.72
N PRO A 126 -10.12 32.97 -49.32
CA PRO A 126 -11.53 32.58 -49.41
C PRO A 126 -12.13 32.38 -48.01
N ALA A 127 -13.23 33.08 -47.72
CA ALA A 127 -13.92 32.96 -46.42
C ALA A 127 -14.37 31.53 -46.10
N SER A 128 -14.72 30.73 -47.11
CA SER A 128 -15.09 29.32 -46.97
C SER A 128 -13.91 28.45 -46.49
N LEU A 129 -12.70 28.73 -46.96
CA LEU A 129 -11.48 28.03 -46.54
C LEU A 129 -11.17 28.33 -45.07
N LEU A 130 -11.18 29.61 -44.69
CA LEU A 130 -10.91 30.04 -43.32
C LEU A 130 -11.94 29.48 -42.33
N LYS A 131 -13.22 29.43 -42.72
CA LYS A 131 -14.29 28.80 -41.94
C LYS A 131 -14.05 27.31 -41.72
N ASN A 132 -13.71 26.55 -42.77
CA ASN A 132 -13.44 25.11 -42.65
C ASN A 132 -12.26 24.81 -41.71
N ILE A 133 -11.20 25.62 -41.78
CA ILE A 133 -10.04 25.48 -40.89
C ILE A 133 -10.45 25.83 -39.45
N ARG A 134 -11.23 26.89 -39.24
CA ARG A 134 -11.76 27.28 -37.93
C ARG A 134 -12.59 26.15 -37.31
N ASP A 135 -13.56 25.60 -38.04
CA ASP A 135 -14.43 24.52 -37.56
C ASP A 135 -13.64 23.25 -37.19
N LYS A 136 -12.54 22.97 -37.89
CA LYS A 136 -11.62 21.88 -37.52
C LYS A 136 -10.87 22.19 -36.22
N VAL A 137 -10.35 23.40 -36.07
CA VAL A 137 -9.59 23.82 -34.89
C VAL A 137 -10.47 23.88 -33.64
N GLU A 138 -11.70 24.39 -33.76
CA GLU A 138 -12.67 24.45 -32.67
C GLU A 138 -13.10 23.05 -32.21
N ARG A 139 -13.34 22.11 -33.14
CA ARG A 139 -13.57 20.70 -32.81
C ARG A 139 -12.39 20.10 -32.05
N ASN A 140 -11.16 20.35 -32.50
CA ASN A 140 -9.97 19.87 -31.81
C ASN A 140 -9.85 20.46 -30.39
N LEU A 141 -10.13 21.75 -30.21
CA LEU A 141 -10.13 22.40 -28.89
C LEU A 141 -11.25 21.88 -27.97
N ALA A 142 -12.41 21.53 -28.53
CA ALA A 142 -13.49 20.91 -27.77
C ALA A 142 -13.11 19.49 -27.29
N THR A 143 -12.39 18.72 -28.11
CA THR A 143 -11.87 17.41 -27.71
C THR A 143 -10.74 17.49 -26.69
N GLU A 144 -9.84 18.47 -26.83
CA GLU A 144 -8.79 18.81 -25.85
C GLU A 144 -9.35 19.79 -24.79
N ASN A 145 -10.51 19.42 -24.22
CA ASN A 145 -11.26 20.22 -23.26
C ASN A 145 -10.37 20.60 -22.06
N ILE A 146 -10.43 21.87 -21.65
CA ILE A 146 -9.72 22.40 -20.48
C ILE A 146 -9.97 21.53 -19.22
N ARG A 147 -11.19 21.01 -19.05
CA ARG A 147 -11.57 20.11 -17.95
C ARG A 147 -10.79 18.80 -17.93
N ARG A 148 -10.31 18.32 -19.08
CA ARG A 148 -9.46 17.12 -19.16
C ARG A 148 -8.05 17.42 -18.68
N LEU A 149 -7.50 18.57 -19.08
CA LEU A 149 -6.20 19.04 -18.64
C LEU A 149 -6.20 19.30 -17.12
N ASP A 150 -7.24 19.96 -16.60
CA ASP A 150 -7.39 20.23 -15.17
C ASP A 150 -7.43 18.94 -14.36
N ARG A 151 -8.17 17.92 -14.83
CA ARG A 151 -8.19 16.59 -14.20
C ARG A 151 -6.81 15.92 -14.18
N LEU A 152 -6.02 16.07 -15.24
CA LEU A 152 -4.66 15.52 -15.27
C LEU A 152 -3.74 16.26 -14.29
N ARG A 153 -3.87 17.59 -14.18
CA ARG A 153 -3.09 18.42 -13.25
C ARG A 153 -3.44 18.12 -11.79
N LEU A 154 -4.72 18.06 -11.45
CA LEU A 154 -5.18 17.66 -10.10
C LEU A 154 -4.66 16.28 -9.71
N ARG A 155 -4.63 15.33 -10.66
CA ARG A 155 -4.07 14.00 -10.41
C ARG A 155 -2.56 14.04 -10.20
N LEU A 156 -1.84 14.87 -10.97
CA LEU A 156 -0.40 15.06 -10.79
C LEU A 156 -0.09 15.63 -9.40
N GLU A 157 -0.82 16.67 -8.98
CA GLU A 157 -0.71 17.25 -7.63
C GLU A 157 -0.96 16.22 -6.55
N ALA A 158 -2.02 15.41 -6.67
CA ALA A 158 -2.31 14.34 -5.72
C ALA A 158 -1.16 13.32 -5.63
N VAL A 159 -0.56 12.93 -6.76
CA VAL A 159 0.58 12.02 -6.80
C VAL A 159 1.80 12.63 -6.10
N ILE A 160 2.10 13.91 -6.36
CA ILE A 160 3.23 14.62 -5.73
C ILE A 160 3.02 14.73 -4.21
N THR A 161 1.81 15.08 -3.76
CA THR A 161 1.47 15.14 -2.33
C THR A 161 1.65 13.79 -1.66
N LEU A 162 1.19 12.70 -2.30
CA LEU A 162 1.41 11.34 -1.78
C LEU A 162 2.89 10.96 -1.71
N GLN A 163 3.71 11.37 -2.67
CA GLN A 163 5.16 11.16 -2.61
C GLN A 163 5.78 11.92 -1.44
N ASN A 164 5.39 13.18 -1.21
CA ASN A 164 5.90 14.01 -0.12
C ASN A 164 5.54 13.44 1.25
N ILE A 165 4.30 12.93 1.41
CA ILE A 165 3.88 12.21 2.62
C ILE A 165 4.78 11.01 2.88
N ILE A 166 5.02 10.18 1.86
CA ILE A 166 5.84 8.96 2.01
C ILE A 166 7.31 9.30 2.31
N GLN A 167 7.82 10.42 1.77
CA GLN A 167 9.20 10.88 2.00
C GLN A 167 9.38 11.68 3.30
N GLY A 168 8.31 11.95 4.05
CA GLY A 168 8.37 12.76 5.28
C GLY A 168 8.73 14.22 5.04
N LYS A 169 8.34 14.79 3.89
CA LYS A 169 8.66 16.17 3.48
C LYS A 169 7.51 17.17 3.72
N MET A 170 6.55 16.84 4.59
CA MET A 170 5.46 17.72 5.03
C MET A 170 5.36 17.74 6.55
#